data_AF-A0A3R7LFH1-F1
#
_entry.id   AF-A0A3R7LFH1-F1
#
_cell.length_a   1.000
_cell.length_b   1.000
_cell.length_c   1.000
_cell.angle_alpha   90.00
_cell.angle_beta   90.00
_cell.angle_gamma   90.00
#
_symmetry.space_group_name_H-M   'P 1'
#
loop_
_entity.id
_entity.type
_entity.pdbx_description
1 polymer ?
#
loop_
_entity_poly.entity_id
_entity_poly.type
_entity_poly.pdbx_seq_one_letter_code
_entity_poly.pdbx_strand_id
1 'polypeptide(L)'
;MGESVFEFKVMEPEQRKGAGALDFAYWTYRVRASTTLSTYAQKELEVVRRYSDFEWFRAQLCEAYPYCIVPPIPEKDVQGTLDKLVGSDSQSANRLREYRQRALRKFLVRLGAHPRLHNSPLLKDFLEMNEEEWGRKMKASGKNSDGFFSTALGEGVNHALTRQWNAGAAAAESGAGYARMLADPNTNPQVWEETSLYIHHLEDSIKLLRERLQILVDRRRKTGNALHEFGVAFEKVGEIERGIESTPLSTALIAAGQHSEQLFSIYSDHANEEMKQVVETLNYYQGMCAAVRETLKRVQSRARHVESLRHHATEVVGQKDRAVEKGGQAERVAKLENELVELEERWGAAKRALGAGESIFKDELRRFHQEKQYDMKAILKNFAELQLKYSARMKETWESLRPTVDAVQFEADGGSQGNALR
;
A
#
# COMPACT_ATOMS: atom_id res chain seq x y z
N MET A 1 -4.90 23.08 -7.33
CA MET A 1 -4.51 21.79 -7.96
C MET A 1 -3.96 22.15 -9.32
N GLY A 2 -2.64 22.03 -9.51
CA GLY A 2 -2.00 22.31 -10.80
C GLY A 2 -2.40 21.28 -11.85
N GLU A 3 -2.23 21.60 -13.13
CA GLU A 3 -2.48 20.69 -14.24
C GLU A 3 -1.72 19.37 -14.03
N SER A 4 -2.40 18.25 -14.24
CA SER A 4 -1.77 16.93 -14.15
C SER A 4 -0.77 16.76 -15.29
N VAL A 5 0.50 16.59 -14.93
CA VAL A 5 1.62 16.46 -15.88
C VAL A 5 1.58 15.13 -16.65
N PHE A 6 0.99 14.10 -16.03
CA PHE A 6 0.79 12.78 -16.61
C PHE A 6 -0.64 12.28 -16.42
N GLU A 7 -1.12 11.47 -17.37
CA GLU A 7 -2.25 10.58 -17.17
C GLU A 7 -1.77 9.13 -17.36
N PHE A 8 -1.97 8.27 -16.36
CA PHE A 8 -1.57 6.86 -16.43
C PHE A 8 -2.77 5.92 -16.46
N LYS A 9 -2.71 4.96 -17.39
CA LYS A 9 -3.63 3.82 -17.50
C LYS A 9 -2.81 2.53 -17.50
N VAL A 10 -3.12 1.63 -16.57
CA VAL A 10 -2.56 0.28 -16.53
C VAL A 10 -3.68 -0.66 -16.92
N MET A 11 -3.52 -1.34 -18.05
CA MET A 11 -4.51 -2.26 -18.59
C MET A 11 -4.54 -3.57 -17.81
N GLU A 12 -5.53 -4.40 -18.10
CA GLU A 12 -5.65 -5.73 -17.51
C GLU A 12 -4.39 -6.58 -17.79
N PRO A 13 -4.00 -7.45 -16.84
CA PRO A 13 -2.79 -8.22 -16.99
C PRO A 13 -2.94 -9.30 -18.06
N GLU A 14 -1.99 -9.36 -18.98
CA GLU A 14 -1.94 -10.33 -20.07
C GLU A 14 -0.95 -11.45 -19.72
N GLN A 15 -1.40 -12.70 -19.91
CA GLN A 15 -0.54 -13.87 -19.74
C GLN A 15 0.29 -14.07 -21.01
N ARG A 16 1.62 -14.06 -20.87
CA ARG A 16 2.54 -14.39 -21.95
C ARG A 16 3.23 -15.72 -21.67
N LYS A 17 3.45 -16.50 -22.72
CA LYS A 17 4.28 -17.71 -22.65
C LYS A 17 5.75 -17.29 -22.62
N GLY A 18 6.55 -17.93 -21.77
CA GLY A 18 8.00 -17.82 -21.82
C GLY A 18 8.53 -18.19 -23.20
N ALA A 19 9.53 -17.49 -23.70
CA ALA A 19 10.31 -17.94 -24.85
C ALA A 19 11.57 -18.64 -24.31
N GLY A 20 11.55 -19.96 -24.16
CA GLY A 20 12.70 -20.74 -23.68
C GLY A 20 12.36 -22.19 -23.31
N ALA A 21 13.39 -23.01 -23.04
CA ALA A 21 13.27 -24.46 -22.79
C ALA A 21 12.49 -24.85 -21.51
N LEU A 22 12.15 -23.87 -20.66
CA LEU A 22 11.31 -24.02 -19.48
C LEU A 22 10.15 -23.01 -19.61
N ASP A 23 9.07 -23.45 -20.26
CA ASP A 23 7.86 -22.69 -20.62
C ASP A 23 7.05 -22.22 -19.38
N PHE A 24 7.62 -21.36 -18.55
CA PHE A 24 6.87 -20.72 -17.47
C PHE A 24 6.11 -19.51 -18.01
N ALA A 25 4.77 -19.57 -17.92
CA ALA A 25 3.93 -18.44 -18.23
C ALA A 25 4.13 -17.31 -17.20
N TYR A 26 4.24 -16.07 -17.67
CA TYR A 26 4.40 -14.89 -16.82
C TYR A 26 3.33 -13.84 -17.17
N TRP A 27 3.06 -12.96 -16.22
CA TRP A 27 2.06 -11.90 -16.36
C TRP A 27 2.72 -10.57 -16.65
N THR A 28 2.17 -9.87 -17.63
CA THR A 28 2.61 -8.54 -18.06
C THR A 28 1.48 -7.53 -17.94
N TYR A 29 1.83 -6.27 -17.73
CA TYR A 29 0.92 -5.15 -17.65
C TYR A 29 1.25 -4.20 -18.79
N ARG A 30 0.24 -3.88 -19.60
CA ARG A 30 0.34 -2.84 -20.62
C ARG A 30 0.09 -1.48 -19.95
N VAL A 31 1.10 -0.63 -19.95
CA VAL A 31 1.10 0.70 -19.36
C VAL A 31 0.97 1.71 -20.49
N ARG A 32 -0.09 2.52 -20.44
CA ARG A 32 -0.28 3.70 -21.29
C ARG A 32 -0.09 4.95 -20.45
N ALA A 33 0.70 5.88 -20.97
CA ALA A 33 0.95 7.17 -20.33
C ALA A 33 0.76 8.28 -21.36
N SER A 34 -0.04 9.29 -21.01
CA SER A 34 -0.05 10.55 -21.74
C SER A 34 0.68 11.61 -20.90
N THR A 35 1.44 12.49 -21.55
CA THR A 35 2.21 13.53 -20.84
C THR A 35 2.23 14.85 -21.59
N THR A 36 2.18 15.94 -20.83
CA THR A 36 2.33 17.30 -21.38
C THR A 36 3.79 17.73 -21.46
N LEU A 37 4.72 17.01 -20.82
CA LEU A 37 6.14 17.37 -20.76
C LEU A 37 6.82 17.34 -22.13
N SER A 38 7.64 18.35 -22.41
CA SER A 38 8.45 18.43 -23.64
C SER A 38 9.67 17.52 -23.63
N THR A 39 10.04 16.97 -22.47
CA THR A 39 11.19 16.08 -22.31
C THR A 39 10.97 14.69 -22.91
N TYR A 40 9.73 14.31 -23.20
CA TYR A 40 9.35 13.03 -23.80
C TYR A 40 9.27 13.15 -25.33
N ALA A 41 9.74 12.12 -26.04
CA ALA A 41 9.75 12.11 -27.49
C ALA A 41 8.32 12.03 -28.08
N GLN A 42 7.44 11.30 -27.40
CA GLN A 42 6.03 11.13 -27.76
C GLN A 42 5.13 11.56 -26.61
N LYS A 43 3.96 12.10 -26.95
CA LYS A 43 2.96 12.55 -25.96
C LYS A 43 2.09 11.42 -25.44
N GLU A 44 1.90 10.38 -26.26
CA GLU A 44 1.24 9.13 -25.91
C GLU A 44 2.30 8.01 -25.96
N LEU A 45 2.48 7.34 -24.83
CA LEU A 45 3.48 6.30 -24.64
C LEU A 45 2.77 5.01 -24.28
N GLU A 46 3.27 3.90 -24.81
CA GLU A 46 2.75 2.58 -24.49
C GLU A 46 3.88 1.57 -24.36
N VAL A 47 3.95 0.92 -23.21
CA VAL A 47 4.96 -0.09 -22.91
C VAL A 47 4.36 -1.30 -22.22
N VAL A 48 4.99 -2.45 -22.41
CA VAL A 48 4.66 -3.69 -21.70
C VAL A 48 5.74 -3.94 -20.64
N ARG A 49 5.31 -4.16 -19.40
CA ARG A 49 6.19 -4.37 -18.25
C ARG A 49 5.66 -5.49 -17.37
N ARG A 50 6.52 -6.35 -16.84
CA ARG A 50 6.16 -7.36 -15.83
C ARG A 50 6.35 -6.79 -14.42
N TYR A 51 5.75 -7.44 -13.43
CA TYR A 51 5.84 -7.00 -12.03
C TYR A 51 7.29 -6.83 -11.54
N SER A 52 8.21 -7.73 -11.88
CA SER A 52 9.62 -7.60 -11.49
C SER A 52 10.35 -6.42 -12.12
N ASP A 53 9.83 -5.88 -13.25
CA ASP A 53 10.37 -4.66 -13.83
C ASP A 53 10.03 -3.45 -12.96
N PHE A 54 8.82 -3.43 -12.37
CA PHE A 54 8.42 -2.41 -11.39
C PHE A 54 9.23 -2.54 -10.09
N GLU A 55 9.53 -3.76 -9.63
CA GLU A 55 10.40 -3.99 -8.47
C GLU A 55 11.78 -3.37 -8.68
N TRP A 56 12.41 -3.68 -9.82
CA TRP A 56 13.71 -3.13 -10.16
C TRP A 56 13.65 -1.61 -10.35
N PHE A 57 12.63 -1.11 -11.06
CA PHE A 57 12.44 0.33 -11.27
C PHE A 57 12.31 1.09 -9.95
N ARG A 58 11.50 0.59 -9.00
CA ARG A 58 11.38 1.18 -7.68
C ARG A 58 12.72 1.15 -6.93
N ALA A 59 13.45 0.05 -6.97
CA ALA A 59 14.76 -0.06 -6.33
C ALA A 59 15.76 0.97 -6.87
N GLN A 60 15.81 1.14 -8.20
CA GLN A 60 16.65 2.16 -8.83
C GLN A 60 16.24 3.59 -8.48
N LEU A 61 14.94 3.88 -8.37
CA LEU A 61 14.47 5.18 -7.88
C LEU A 61 14.92 5.44 -6.43
N CYS A 62 14.84 4.42 -5.57
CA CYS A 62 15.30 4.49 -4.19
C CYS A 62 16.81 4.77 -4.08
N GLU A 63 17.62 4.18 -4.96
CA GLU A 63 19.06 4.40 -5.02
C GLU A 63 19.42 5.78 -5.57
N ALA A 64 18.78 6.20 -6.67
CA ALA A 64 19.05 7.47 -7.33
C ALA A 64 18.53 8.69 -6.54
N TYR A 65 17.45 8.51 -5.77
CA TYR A 65 16.81 9.58 -4.98
C TYR A 65 16.71 9.17 -3.50
N PRO A 66 17.84 9.06 -2.77
CA PRO A 66 17.88 8.46 -1.43
C PRO A 66 17.14 9.26 -0.35
N TYR A 67 16.77 10.51 -0.65
CA TYR A 67 16.05 11.43 0.25
C TYR A 67 14.58 11.64 -0.14
N CYS A 68 14.12 11.06 -1.27
CA CYS A 68 12.72 11.11 -1.68
C CYS A 68 11.93 9.93 -1.10
N ILE A 69 10.65 10.13 -0.78
CA ILE A 69 9.76 9.04 -0.40
C ILE A 69 9.20 8.42 -1.69
N VAL A 70 9.79 7.31 -2.12
CA VAL A 70 9.34 6.58 -3.31
C VAL A 70 8.07 5.78 -2.97
N PRO A 71 6.96 5.95 -3.72
CA PRO A 71 5.72 5.23 -3.45
C PRO A 71 5.91 3.70 -3.40
N PRO A 72 5.17 2.98 -2.55
CA PRO A 72 5.27 1.52 -2.46
C PRO A 72 4.63 0.87 -3.68
N ILE A 73 5.14 -0.31 -4.01
CA ILE A 73 4.49 -1.26 -4.92
C ILE A 73 3.87 -2.39 -4.09
N PRO A 74 2.83 -3.08 -4.58
CA PRO A 74 2.20 -4.17 -3.85
C PRO A 74 3.22 -5.29 -3.60
N GLU A 75 3.24 -5.90 -2.40
CA GLU A 75 4.23 -6.93 -2.06
C GLU A 75 4.19 -8.16 -2.99
N LYS A 76 5.36 -8.77 -3.20
CA LYS A 76 5.48 -10.13 -3.74
C LYS A 76 4.90 -11.08 -2.70
N ASP A 77 4.05 -11.99 -3.12
CA ASP A 77 3.34 -12.92 -2.25
C ASP A 77 4.30 -13.96 -1.65
N VAL A 78 5.04 -13.56 -0.61
CA VAL A 78 6.07 -14.40 0.03
C VAL A 78 5.62 -14.88 1.41
N GLN A 79 4.56 -14.30 1.98
CA GLN A 79 4.13 -14.53 3.39
C GLN A 79 2.69 -15.05 3.56
N GLY A 80 1.99 -15.43 2.48
CA GLY A 80 0.56 -15.77 2.55
C GLY A 80 -0.34 -14.58 2.96
N THR A 81 0.20 -13.36 2.97
CA THR A 81 -0.57 -12.11 3.12
C THR A 81 -1.58 -11.98 1.99
N LEU A 82 -1.24 -12.52 0.83
CA LEU A 82 -2.06 -12.47 -0.35
C LEU A 82 -3.14 -13.55 -0.34
N ASP A 83 -2.83 -14.77 0.13
CA ASP A 83 -3.85 -15.78 0.47
C ASP A 83 -4.86 -15.23 1.49
N LYS A 84 -4.41 -14.37 2.42
CA LYS A 84 -5.28 -13.70 3.41
C LYS A 84 -6.06 -12.51 2.85
N LEU A 85 -5.50 -11.75 1.90
CA LEU A 85 -6.18 -10.62 1.26
C LEU A 85 -7.16 -11.09 0.17
N VAL A 86 -6.89 -12.25 -0.43
CA VAL A 86 -7.45 -12.63 -1.72
C VAL A 86 -8.11 -14.02 -1.71
N GLY A 87 -7.85 -14.87 -0.72
CA GLY A 87 -8.36 -16.25 -0.59
C GLY A 87 -7.44 -17.29 -1.27
N SER A 88 -7.70 -18.59 -1.09
CA SER A 88 -6.86 -19.67 -1.66
C SER A 88 -7.47 -20.39 -2.88
N ASP A 89 -8.46 -19.79 -3.55
CA ASP A 89 -9.23 -20.43 -4.64
C ASP A 89 -8.73 -19.95 -6.02
N SER A 90 -9.09 -20.60 -7.14
CA SER A 90 -8.74 -20.13 -8.51
C SER A 90 -9.15 -18.65 -8.77
N GLN A 91 -10.26 -18.22 -8.17
CA GLN A 91 -10.74 -16.84 -8.16
C GLN A 91 -9.79 -15.85 -7.44
N SER A 92 -8.97 -16.32 -6.51
CA SER A 92 -8.02 -15.49 -5.77
C SER A 92 -6.86 -15.02 -6.63
N ALA A 93 -6.34 -15.88 -7.51
CA ALA A 93 -5.31 -15.49 -8.44
C ALA A 93 -5.77 -14.34 -9.35
N ASN A 94 -7.06 -14.27 -9.71
CA ASN A 94 -7.60 -13.16 -10.49
C ASN A 94 -7.73 -11.87 -9.68
N ARG A 95 -8.32 -11.94 -8.48
CA ARG A 95 -8.42 -10.77 -7.58
C ARG A 95 -7.06 -10.17 -7.25
N LEU A 96 -6.02 -11.00 -7.11
CA LEU A 96 -4.63 -10.57 -6.93
C LEU A 96 -4.15 -9.74 -8.12
N ARG A 97 -4.36 -10.28 -9.32
CA ARG A 97 -3.94 -9.66 -10.58
C ARG A 97 -4.56 -8.27 -10.72
N GLU A 98 -5.84 -8.15 -10.45
CA GLU A 98 -6.55 -6.87 -10.45
C GLU A 98 -6.05 -5.92 -9.35
N TYR A 99 -5.79 -6.42 -8.13
CA TYR A 99 -5.21 -5.62 -7.06
C TYR A 99 -3.84 -5.06 -7.45
N ARG A 100 -2.97 -5.90 -8.03
CA ARG A 100 -1.65 -5.47 -8.53
C ARG A 100 -1.79 -4.41 -9.60
N GLN A 101 -2.67 -4.60 -10.58
CA GLN A 101 -2.93 -3.60 -11.61
C GLN A 101 -3.32 -2.24 -11.00
N ARG A 102 -4.27 -2.22 -10.05
CA ARG A 102 -4.71 -0.99 -9.36
C ARG A 102 -3.57 -0.34 -8.57
N ALA A 103 -2.81 -1.13 -7.82
CA ALA A 103 -1.71 -0.64 -7.00
C ALA A 103 -0.54 -0.12 -7.86
N LEU A 104 -0.20 -0.79 -8.97
CA LEU A 104 0.82 -0.33 -9.93
C LEU A 104 0.39 0.95 -10.64
N ARG A 105 -0.89 1.08 -11.01
CA ARG A 105 -1.45 2.33 -11.53
C ARG A 105 -1.30 3.45 -10.51
N LYS A 106 -1.66 3.19 -9.25
CA LYS A 106 -1.53 4.18 -8.16
C LYS A 106 -0.08 4.61 -7.95
N PHE A 107 0.86 3.65 -7.99
CA PHE A 107 2.30 3.92 -7.95
C PHE A 107 2.74 4.90 -9.05
N LEU A 108 2.37 4.65 -10.32
CA LEU A 108 2.72 5.53 -11.44
C LEU A 108 2.07 6.90 -11.33
N VAL A 109 0.78 6.98 -10.97
CA VAL A 109 0.07 8.25 -10.76
C VAL A 109 0.76 9.09 -9.68
N ARG A 110 1.17 8.46 -8.57
CA ARG A 110 1.87 9.14 -7.47
C ARG A 110 3.27 9.58 -7.89
N LEU A 111 3.98 8.80 -8.71
CA LEU A 111 5.26 9.21 -9.30
C LEU A 111 5.12 10.40 -10.24
N GLY A 112 4.10 10.39 -11.12
CA GLY A 112 3.85 11.50 -12.06
C GLY A 112 3.44 12.80 -11.36
N ALA A 113 2.78 12.71 -10.22
CA ALA A 113 2.43 13.88 -9.40
C ALA A 113 3.60 14.38 -8.52
N HIS A 114 4.67 13.61 -8.39
CA HIS A 114 5.76 13.91 -7.46
C HIS A 114 6.71 14.97 -8.05
N PRO A 115 6.97 16.11 -7.39
CA PRO A 115 7.74 17.25 -7.95
C PRO A 115 9.15 16.92 -8.46
N ARG A 116 9.88 16.02 -7.79
CA ARG A 116 11.21 15.57 -8.22
C ARG A 116 11.20 14.32 -9.11
N LEU A 117 10.38 13.31 -8.80
CA LEU A 117 10.42 12.02 -9.48
C LEU A 117 9.76 12.03 -10.88
N HIS A 118 8.83 12.94 -11.17
CA HIS A 118 8.16 12.99 -12.48
C HIS A 118 9.10 13.35 -13.65
N ASN A 119 10.20 14.07 -13.37
CA ASN A 119 11.25 14.40 -14.34
C ASN A 119 12.44 13.44 -14.30
N SER A 120 12.31 12.31 -13.60
CA SER A 120 13.41 11.35 -13.47
C SER A 120 13.74 10.71 -14.82
N PRO A 121 15.03 10.65 -15.21
CA PRO A 121 15.43 9.92 -16.42
C PRO A 121 15.08 8.42 -16.31
N LEU A 122 15.04 7.87 -15.09
CA LEU A 122 14.61 6.49 -14.87
C LEU A 122 13.13 6.27 -15.25
N LEU A 123 12.26 7.26 -14.99
CA LEU A 123 10.85 7.17 -15.36
C LEU A 123 10.70 7.27 -16.89
N LYS A 124 11.47 8.16 -17.52
CA LYS A 124 11.52 8.29 -18.97
C LYS A 124 11.94 6.96 -19.62
N ASP A 125 13.05 6.38 -19.16
CA ASP A 125 13.53 5.08 -19.64
C ASP A 125 12.49 3.97 -19.41
N PHE A 126 11.80 3.97 -18.27
CA PHE A 126 10.74 3.02 -17.98
C PHE A 126 9.56 3.12 -18.96
N LEU A 127 9.24 4.32 -19.47
CA LEU A 127 8.12 4.59 -20.36
C LEU A 127 8.46 4.61 -21.86
N GLU A 128 9.74 4.76 -22.23
CA GLU A 128 10.16 4.85 -23.64
C GLU A 128 10.90 3.60 -24.14
N MET A 129 11.63 2.86 -23.28
CA MET A 129 12.42 1.71 -23.72
C MET A 129 11.53 0.54 -24.15
N ASN A 130 11.92 -0.16 -25.22
CA ASN A 130 11.27 -1.44 -25.56
C ASN A 130 11.67 -2.55 -24.56
N GLU A 131 11.01 -3.71 -24.64
CA GLU A 131 11.21 -4.83 -23.70
C GLU A 131 12.67 -5.36 -23.71
N GLU A 132 13.31 -5.38 -24.88
CA GLU A 132 14.68 -5.86 -25.05
C GLU A 132 15.74 -4.88 -24.49
N GLU A 133 15.58 -3.59 -24.76
CA GLU A 133 16.39 -2.51 -24.20
C GLU A 133 16.30 -2.48 -22.67
N TRP A 134 15.07 -2.58 -22.15
CA TRP A 134 14.83 -2.66 -20.72
C TRP A 134 15.52 -3.87 -20.09
N GLY A 135 15.37 -5.04 -20.72
CA GLY A 135 16.03 -6.27 -20.28
C GLY A 135 17.56 -6.18 -20.31
N ARG A 136 18.14 -5.52 -21.32
CA ARG A 136 19.59 -5.24 -21.37
C ARG A 136 20.03 -4.30 -20.26
N LYS A 137 19.27 -3.22 -19.98
CA LYS A 137 19.57 -2.27 -18.91
C LYS A 137 19.59 -2.94 -17.54
N MET A 138 18.59 -3.77 -17.23
CA MET A 138 18.55 -4.55 -15.98
C MET A 138 19.78 -5.48 -15.84
N LYS A 139 20.19 -6.15 -16.93
CA LYS A 139 21.38 -7.02 -16.92
C LYS A 139 22.70 -6.26 -16.80
N ALA A 140 22.80 -5.08 -17.42
CA ALA A 140 23.99 -4.23 -17.36
C ALA A 140 24.21 -3.65 -15.96
N SER A 141 23.15 -3.23 -15.28
CA SER A 141 23.20 -2.79 -13.88
C SER A 141 23.50 -3.93 -12.89
N GLY A 142 23.12 -5.17 -13.23
CA GLY A 142 23.29 -6.35 -12.37
C GLY A 142 24.73 -6.83 -12.12
N LYS A 143 25.76 -6.17 -12.67
CA LYS A 143 27.17 -6.46 -12.37
C LYS A 143 27.73 -5.73 -11.14
N ASN A 144 26.98 -4.79 -10.54
CA ASN A 144 27.44 -3.96 -9.42
C ASN A 144 26.55 -3.99 -8.16
N SER A 145 25.59 -4.92 -8.04
CA SER A 145 24.71 -5.01 -6.88
C SER A 145 24.63 -6.42 -6.29
N ASP A 146 25.75 -6.89 -5.73
CA ASP A 146 25.68 -7.95 -4.73
C ASP A 146 25.26 -7.32 -3.39
N GLY A 147 24.07 -7.68 -2.92
CA GLY A 147 23.67 -7.49 -1.52
C GLY A 147 22.65 -6.39 -1.23
N PHE A 148 21.43 -6.51 -1.76
CA PHE A 148 20.26 -5.99 -1.04
C PHE A 148 18.99 -6.77 -1.36
N PHE A 149 18.88 -8.00 -0.88
CA PHE A 149 17.59 -8.65 -0.65
C PHE A 149 17.73 -9.69 0.47
N SER A 150 16.72 -9.72 1.34
CA SER A 150 16.50 -10.71 2.40
C SER A 150 17.48 -10.68 3.58
N THR A 151 17.10 -10.01 4.68
CA THR A 151 16.97 -10.62 6.03
C THR A 151 16.37 -9.58 6.99
N ALA A 152 15.12 -9.81 7.38
CA ALA A 152 14.60 -9.48 8.71
C ALA A 152 13.43 -10.44 8.96
N LEU A 153 13.79 -11.62 9.48
CA LEU A 153 12.88 -12.63 10.01
C LEU A 153 12.43 -12.28 11.44
N GLY A 154 11.26 -12.82 11.81
CA GLY A 154 10.81 -13.07 13.18
C GLY A 154 9.72 -12.11 13.66
N GLU A 155 8.60 -12.52 14.24
CA GLU A 155 8.13 -13.80 14.76
C GLU A 155 6.60 -13.82 14.72
N GLY A 156 6.01 -15.01 14.62
CA GLY A 156 4.57 -15.19 14.76
C GLY A 156 4.12 -14.96 16.20
N VAL A 157 2.97 -14.31 16.37
CA VAL A 157 2.14 -14.45 17.58
C VAL A 157 0.68 -14.49 17.15
N ASN A 158 0.07 -15.66 17.28
CA ASN A 158 -1.37 -15.74 17.53
C ASN A 158 -1.60 -15.30 18.96
N HIS A 159 -2.32 -14.20 19.19
CA HIS A 159 -3.18 -14.11 20.38
C HIS A 159 -4.28 -13.06 20.22
N ALA A 160 -5.50 -13.57 20.41
CA ALA A 160 -6.62 -13.02 21.18
C ALA A 160 -6.97 -11.53 21.08
N LEU A 161 -8.24 -11.33 20.76
CA LEU A 161 -9.02 -10.15 21.08
C LEU A 161 -8.81 -9.72 22.54
N THR A 162 -8.76 -8.39 22.70
CA THR A 162 -8.81 -7.57 23.92
C THR A 162 -7.47 -6.98 24.37
N ARG A 163 -6.99 -5.95 23.63
CA ARG A 163 -6.14 -4.90 24.23
C ARG A 163 -6.99 -3.65 24.44
N GLN A 164 -7.19 -3.32 25.72
CA GLN A 164 -7.67 -2.02 26.16
C GLN A 164 -6.67 -0.95 25.70
N TRP A 165 -7.16 0.05 24.99
CA TRP A 165 -6.38 1.15 24.43
C TRP A 165 -5.95 2.09 25.56
N ASN A 166 -4.69 1.99 26.00
CA ASN A 166 -4.02 3.05 26.76
C ASN A 166 -3.29 3.94 25.74
N ALA A 167 -3.94 5.00 25.27
CA ALA A 167 -3.23 6.14 24.69
C ALA A 167 -2.45 6.84 25.81
N GLY A 168 -1.26 6.33 26.12
CA GLY A 168 -0.33 6.96 27.06
C GLY A 168 0.36 8.18 26.43
N ALA A 169 0.94 9.02 27.30
CA ALA A 169 1.70 10.24 26.97
C ALA A 169 2.70 10.06 25.80
N ALA A 170 3.29 8.88 25.62
CA ALA A 170 4.25 8.58 24.55
C ALA A 170 3.72 8.79 23.11
N ALA A 171 2.42 8.53 22.87
CA ALA A 171 1.83 8.78 21.54
C ALA A 171 1.62 10.29 21.29
N ALA A 172 1.31 11.05 22.34
CA ALA A 172 1.18 12.50 22.26
C ALA A 172 2.55 13.19 22.09
N GLU A 173 3.58 12.70 22.79
CA GLU A 173 4.96 13.20 22.71
C GLU A 173 5.57 12.97 21.33
N SER A 174 5.45 11.76 20.77
CA SER A 174 5.93 11.46 19.40
C SER A 174 5.18 12.27 18.33
N GLY A 175 3.88 12.48 18.51
CA GLY A 175 3.07 13.35 17.64
C GLY A 175 3.52 14.81 17.65
N ALA A 176 3.90 15.34 18.83
CA ALA A 176 4.43 16.69 18.96
C ALA A 176 5.80 16.83 18.25
N GLY A 177 6.66 15.82 18.34
CA GLY A 177 7.93 15.77 17.59
C GLY A 177 7.72 15.78 16.09
N TYR A 178 6.80 14.95 15.59
CA TYR A 178 6.44 14.95 14.17
C TYR A 178 5.88 16.32 13.72
N ALA A 179 5.05 16.97 14.51
CA ALA A 179 4.55 18.31 14.20
C ALA A 179 5.68 19.35 14.13
N ARG A 180 6.64 19.29 15.07
CA ARG A 180 7.85 20.14 15.04
C ARG A 180 8.69 19.88 13.79
N MET A 181 8.84 18.62 13.38
CA MET A 181 9.57 18.26 12.15
C MET A 181 8.98 18.92 10.91
N LEU A 182 7.65 19.03 10.83
CA LEU A 182 6.99 19.66 9.69
C LEU A 182 7.12 21.19 9.71
N ALA A 183 7.10 21.80 10.90
CA ALA A 183 7.09 23.24 11.09
C ALA A 183 8.49 23.88 11.04
N ASP A 184 9.49 23.23 11.63
CA ASP A 184 10.81 23.84 11.86
C ASP A 184 11.87 23.43 10.81
N PRO A 185 12.49 24.40 10.12
CA PRO A 185 13.65 24.15 9.26
C PRO A 185 14.86 23.58 10.01
N ASN A 186 15.05 23.91 11.29
CA ASN A 186 16.18 23.49 12.11
C ASN A 186 15.73 22.48 13.17
N THR A 187 15.90 21.19 12.88
CA THR A 187 15.50 20.11 13.80
C THR A 187 16.70 19.52 14.51
N ASN A 188 16.53 19.19 15.80
CA ASN A 188 17.53 18.49 16.58
C ASN A 188 17.40 16.95 16.41
N PRO A 189 18.41 16.17 16.80
CA PRO A 189 18.37 14.70 16.72
C PRO A 189 17.17 14.07 17.45
N GLN A 190 16.69 14.69 18.54
CA GLN A 190 15.53 14.21 19.29
C GLN A 190 14.24 14.26 18.46
N VAL A 191 13.99 15.37 17.75
CA VAL A 191 12.81 15.52 16.88
C VAL A 191 12.80 14.47 15.75
N TRP A 192 13.98 14.08 15.25
CA TRP A 192 14.10 13.00 14.27
C TRP A 192 13.68 11.64 14.85
N GLU A 193 14.06 11.35 16.09
CA GLU A 193 13.69 10.10 16.78
C GLU A 193 12.19 10.07 17.10
N GLU A 194 11.64 11.17 17.63
CA GLU A 194 10.20 11.31 17.89
C GLU A 194 9.37 11.14 16.60
N THR A 195 9.86 11.69 15.47
CA THR A 195 9.26 11.51 14.15
C THR A 195 9.30 10.05 13.71
N SER A 196 10.43 9.37 13.93
CA SER A 196 10.57 7.93 13.65
C SER A 196 9.55 7.09 14.42
N LEU A 197 9.42 7.36 15.72
CA LEU A 197 8.46 6.69 16.60
C LEU A 197 7.02 6.96 16.17
N TYR A 198 6.67 8.20 15.83
CA TYR A 198 5.35 8.54 15.33
C TYR A 198 5.00 7.75 14.05
N ILE A 199 5.92 7.71 13.07
CA ILE A 199 5.68 6.99 11.81
C ILE A 199 5.53 5.49 12.06
N HIS A 200 6.31 4.92 12.99
CA HIS A 200 6.18 3.52 13.37
C HIS A 200 4.81 3.21 14.01
N HIS A 201 4.38 4.01 14.98
CA HIS A 201 3.05 3.86 15.59
C HIS A 201 1.91 4.05 14.60
N LEU A 202 2.06 4.98 13.65
CA LEU A 202 1.10 5.20 12.58
C LEU A 202 1.00 3.98 11.66
N GLU A 203 2.12 3.38 11.28
CA GLU A 203 2.16 2.15 10.48
C GLU A 203 1.41 1.01 11.17
N ASP A 204 1.70 0.76 12.45
CA ASP A 204 1.05 -0.30 13.24
C ASP A 204 -0.46 -0.06 13.38
N SER A 205 -0.86 1.19 13.60
CA SER A 205 -2.27 1.57 13.72
C SER A 205 -3.03 1.39 12.40
N ILE A 206 -2.42 1.78 11.27
CA ILE A 206 -3.00 1.58 9.93
C ILE A 206 -3.08 0.10 9.59
N LYS A 207 -2.04 -0.68 9.91
CA LYS A 207 -2.03 -2.13 9.73
C LYS A 207 -3.15 -2.79 10.53
N LEU A 208 -3.33 -2.43 11.80
CA LEU A 208 -4.40 -2.93 12.64
C LEU A 208 -5.77 -2.58 12.04
N LEU A 209 -6.00 -1.33 11.65
CA LEU A 209 -7.26 -0.90 11.04
C LEU A 209 -7.56 -1.68 9.75
N ARG A 210 -6.57 -1.83 8.87
CA ARG A 210 -6.66 -2.62 7.63
C ARG A 210 -7.07 -4.06 7.93
N GLU A 211 -6.42 -4.71 8.89
CA GLU A 211 -6.72 -6.09 9.26
C GLU A 211 -8.14 -6.25 9.83
N ARG A 212 -8.62 -5.28 10.61
CA ARG A 212 -10.02 -5.30 11.10
C ARG A 212 -11.04 -5.13 9.97
N LEU A 213 -10.79 -4.21 9.04
CA LEU A 213 -11.66 -4.03 7.87
C LEU A 213 -11.65 -5.23 6.93
N GLN A 214 -10.49 -5.85 6.73
CA GLN A 214 -10.37 -7.10 5.98
C GLN A 214 -11.27 -8.20 6.57
N ILE A 215 -11.25 -8.37 7.90
CA ILE A 215 -12.12 -9.34 8.58
C ILE A 215 -13.61 -9.02 8.33
N LEU A 216 -14.00 -7.75 8.31
CA LEU A 216 -15.39 -7.36 8.01
C LEU A 216 -15.77 -7.69 6.56
N VAL A 217 -14.89 -7.42 5.59
CA VAL A 217 -15.07 -7.81 4.18
C VAL A 217 -15.24 -9.33 4.05
N ASP A 218 -14.39 -10.11 4.70
CA ASP A 218 -14.44 -11.57 4.64
C ASP A 218 -15.71 -12.13 5.30
N ARG A 219 -16.17 -11.52 6.39
CA ARG A 219 -17.46 -11.84 7.00
C ARG A 219 -18.62 -11.56 6.07
N ARG A 220 -18.63 -10.41 5.38
CA ARG A 220 -19.68 -10.07 4.41
C ARG A 220 -19.75 -11.09 3.27
N ARG A 221 -18.60 -11.55 2.75
CA ARG A 221 -18.57 -12.63 1.75
C ARG A 221 -19.18 -13.92 2.27
N LYS A 222 -18.82 -14.32 3.49
CA LYS A 222 -19.38 -15.51 4.14
C LYS A 222 -20.89 -15.38 4.36
N THR A 223 -21.37 -14.22 4.79
CA THR A 223 -22.81 -13.94 4.92
C THR A 223 -23.51 -14.03 3.56
N GLY A 224 -22.90 -13.50 2.50
CA GLY A 224 -23.40 -13.67 1.15
C GLY A 224 -23.55 -15.14 0.77
N ASN A 225 -22.51 -15.94 0.95
CA ASN A 225 -22.56 -17.38 0.63
C ASN A 225 -23.64 -18.12 1.43
N ALA A 226 -23.79 -17.79 2.71
CA ALA A 226 -24.85 -18.36 3.55
C ALA A 226 -26.26 -17.96 3.05
N LEU A 227 -26.43 -16.73 2.55
CA LEU A 227 -27.67 -16.30 1.91
C LEU A 227 -27.92 -17.04 0.59
N HIS A 228 -26.89 -17.33 -0.20
CA HIS A 228 -27.05 -18.16 -1.40
C HIS A 228 -27.58 -19.56 -1.04
N GLU A 229 -26.94 -20.23 -0.07
CA GLU A 229 -27.37 -21.56 0.40
C GLU A 229 -28.78 -21.55 1.00
N PHE A 230 -29.09 -20.52 1.80
CA PHE A 230 -30.44 -20.27 2.32
C PHE A 230 -31.45 -20.11 1.18
N GLY A 231 -31.10 -19.36 0.14
CA GLY A 231 -31.95 -19.15 -1.03
C GLY A 231 -32.28 -20.45 -1.74
N VAL A 232 -31.26 -21.24 -2.05
CA VAL A 232 -31.40 -22.57 -2.68
C VAL A 232 -32.30 -23.50 -1.85
N ALA A 233 -32.20 -23.46 -0.52
CA ALA A 233 -33.06 -24.26 0.34
C ALA A 233 -34.54 -23.84 0.24
N PHE A 234 -34.83 -22.53 0.28
CA PHE A 234 -36.18 -21.99 0.13
C PHE A 234 -36.79 -22.32 -1.24
N GLU A 235 -36.03 -22.17 -2.32
CA GLU A 235 -36.48 -22.54 -3.67
C GLU A 235 -36.81 -24.03 -3.75
N LYS A 236 -35.96 -24.90 -3.21
CA LYS A 236 -36.20 -26.35 -3.20
C LYS A 236 -37.51 -26.71 -2.50
N VAL A 237 -37.78 -26.14 -1.32
CA VAL A 237 -39.03 -26.38 -0.60
C VAL A 237 -40.22 -25.83 -1.40
N GLY A 238 -40.10 -24.61 -1.92
CA GLY A 238 -41.16 -23.99 -2.70
C GLY A 238 -41.48 -24.75 -4.00
N GLU A 239 -40.48 -25.33 -4.66
CA GLU A 239 -40.64 -26.18 -5.85
C GLU A 239 -41.36 -27.50 -5.53
N ILE A 240 -41.07 -28.12 -4.39
CA ILE A 240 -41.76 -29.33 -3.93
C ILE A 240 -43.22 -29.01 -3.63
N GLU A 241 -43.50 -27.94 -2.88
CA GLU A 241 -44.87 -27.49 -2.56
C GLU A 241 -45.67 -27.17 -3.83
N ARG A 242 -45.03 -26.52 -4.81
CA ARG A 242 -45.65 -26.22 -6.11
C ARG A 242 -46.05 -27.47 -6.90
N GLY A 243 -45.36 -28.59 -6.66
CA GLY A 243 -45.66 -29.87 -7.31
C GLY A 243 -47.00 -30.49 -6.90
N ILE A 244 -47.54 -30.10 -5.73
CA ILE A 244 -48.88 -30.50 -5.28
C ILE A 244 -49.91 -29.56 -5.91
N GLU A 245 -49.78 -28.26 -5.63
CA GLU A 245 -50.64 -27.20 -6.15
C GLU A 245 -49.88 -25.87 -6.14
N SER A 246 -50.10 -25.02 -7.15
CA SER A 246 -49.49 -23.69 -7.21
C SER A 246 -50.16 -22.74 -6.22
N THR A 247 -49.72 -22.77 -4.96
CA THR A 247 -50.28 -21.97 -3.87
C THR A 247 -49.54 -20.62 -3.68
N PRO A 248 -50.16 -19.64 -3.01
CA PRO A 248 -49.45 -18.44 -2.54
C PRO A 248 -48.23 -18.79 -1.67
N LEU A 249 -48.30 -19.86 -0.88
CA LEU A 249 -47.19 -20.34 -0.04
C LEU A 249 -46.00 -20.81 -0.89
N SER A 250 -46.22 -21.68 -1.88
CA SER A 250 -45.14 -22.15 -2.77
C SER A 250 -44.50 -20.98 -3.52
N THR A 251 -45.30 -20.01 -3.94
CA THR A 251 -44.82 -18.77 -4.59
C THR A 251 -43.98 -17.92 -3.64
N ALA A 252 -44.40 -17.74 -2.39
CA ALA A 252 -43.67 -16.99 -1.38
C ALA A 252 -42.34 -17.66 -0.99
N LEU A 253 -42.30 -18.99 -0.92
CA LEU A 253 -41.07 -19.75 -0.65
C LEU A 253 -40.04 -19.59 -1.77
N ILE A 254 -40.46 -19.74 -3.03
CA ILE A 254 -39.59 -19.50 -4.19
C ILE A 254 -39.13 -18.04 -4.22
N ALA A 255 -40.04 -17.09 -3.97
CA ALA A 255 -39.69 -15.67 -3.95
C ALA A 255 -38.68 -15.34 -2.85
N ALA A 256 -38.81 -15.91 -1.65
CA ALA A 256 -37.82 -15.75 -0.57
C ALA A 256 -36.44 -16.25 -1.00
N GLY A 257 -36.41 -17.37 -1.74
CA GLY A 257 -35.21 -17.92 -2.36
C GLY A 257 -34.53 -16.95 -3.33
N GLN A 258 -35.29 -16.43 -4.30
CA GLN A 258 -34.80 -15.48 -5.30
C GLN A 258 -34.32 -14.15 -4.68
N HIS A 259 -35.01 -13.64 -3.67
CA HIS A 259 -34.58 -12.43 -2.96
C HIS A 259 -33.28 -12.68 -2.18
N SER A 260 -33.09 -13.88 -1.64
CA SER A 260 -31.84 -14.26 -1.00
C SER A 260 -30.66 -14.30 -1.98
N GLU A 261 -30.88 -14.73 -3.22
CA GLU A 261 -29.87 -14.66 -4.30
C GLU A 261 -29.48 -13.22 -4.63
N GLN A 262 -30.48 -12.32 -4.72
CA GLN A 262 -30.22 -10.89 -4.90
C GLN A 262 -29.38 -10.33 -3.75
N LEU A 263 -29.69 -10.71 -2.51
CA LEU A 263 -28.92 -10.30 -1.34
C LEU A 263 -27.49 -10.85 -1.38
N PHE A 264 -27.28 -12.10 -1.79
CA PHE A 264 -25.95 -12.66 -2.01
C PHE A 264 -25.13 -11.77 -2.96
N SER A 265 -25.70 -11.40 -4.11
CA SER A 265 -25.06 -10.48 -5.06
C SER A 265 -24.74 -9.13 -4.42
N ILE A 266 -25.67 -8.54 -3.68
CA ILE A 266 -25.47 -7.26 -2.96
C ILE A 266 -24.33 -7.37 -1.93
N TYR A 267 -24.26 -8.45 -1.15
CA TYR A 267 -23.19 -8.68 -0.17
C TYR A 267 -21.83 -8.90 -0.84
N SER A 268 -21.78 -9.67 -1.93
CA SER A 268 -20.56 -9.91 -2.71
C SER A 268 -20.02 -8.62 -3.32
N ASP A 269 -20.89 -7.83 -3.94
CA ASP A 269 -20.57 -6.50 -4.47
C ASP A 269 -20.05 -5.57 -3.38
N HIS A 270 -20.73 -5.51 -2.23
CA HIS A 270 -20.33 -4.65 -1.10
C HIS A 270 -18.93 -5.01 -0.63
N ALA A 271 -18.68 -6.29 -0.40
CA ALA A 271 -17.37 -6.78 0.03
C ALA A 271 -16.26 -6.44 -0.99
N ASN A 272 -16.56 -6.56 -2.28
CA ASN A 272 -15.59 -6.26 -3.34
C ASN A 272 -15.30 -4.75 -3.46
N GLU A 273 -16.32 -3.89 -3.38
CA GLU A 273 -16.11 -2.44 -3.45
C GLU A 273 -15.43 -1.88 -2.20
N GLU A 274 -15.78 -2.39 -1.02
CA GLU A 274 -15.11 -2.01 0.23
C GLU A 274 -13.65 -2.47 0.27
N MET A 275 -13.35 -3.68 -0.22
CA MET A 275 -11.98 -4.14 -0.42
C MET A 275 -11.18 -3.14 -1.27
N LYS A 276 -11.68 -2.85 -2.48
CA LYS A 276 -11.01 -2.00 -3.46
C LYS A 276 -10.80 -0.57 -2.96
N GLN A 277 -11.83 0.04 -2.38
CA GLN A 277 -11.83 1.46 -2.09
C GLN A 277 -11.23 1.78 -0.72
N VAL A 278 -11.38 0.88 0.25
CA VAL A 278 -11.00 1.12 1.65
C VAL A 278 -9.76 0.30 2.02
N VAL A 279 -9.83 -1.03 1.94
CA VAL A 279 -8.77 -1.92 2.42
C VAL A 279 -7.47 -1.77 1.63
N GLU A 280 -7.56 -1.77 0.29
CA GLU A 280 -6.40 -1.58 -0.59
C GLU A 280 -5.75 -0.19 -0.39
N THR A 281 -6.55 0.85 -0.14
CA THR A 281 -6.05 2.20 0.13
C THR A 281 -5.31 2.27 1.46
N LEU A 282 -5.82 1.61 2.51
CA LEU A 282 -5.10 1.47 3.78
C LEU A 282 -3.81 0.67 3.64
N ASN A 283 -3.83 -0.39 2.83
CA ASN A 283 -2.63 -1.17 2.53
C ASN A 283 -1.55 -0.32 1.83
N TYR A 284 -1.95 0.55 0.89
CA TYR A 284 -1.04 1.53 0.28
C TYR A 284 -0.40 2.45 1.33
N TYR A 285 -1.18 2.96 2.30
CA TYR A 285 -0.65 3.84 3.34
C TYR A 285 0.24 3.13 4.36
N GLN A 286 -0.02 1.86 4.65
CA GLN A 286 0.92 1.02 5.39
C GLN A 286 2.28 0.97 4.66
N GLY A 287 2.27 0.71 3.34
CA GLY A 287 3.48 0.73 2.51
C GLY A 287 4.14 2.11 2.44
N MET A 288 3.38 3.20 2.43
CA MET A 288 3.93 4.56 2.48
C MET A 288 4.66 4.83 3.80
N CYS A 289 4.11 4.41 4.95
CA CYS A 289 4.82 4.54 6.22
C CYS A 289 6.14 3.76 6.23
N ALA A 290 6.14 2.55 5.65
CA ALA A 290 7.36 1.77 5.48
C ALA A 290 8.39 2.49 4.58
N ALA A 291 7.94 3.11 3.48
CA ALA A 291 8.80 3.92 2.60
C ALA A 291 9.38 5.15 3.32
N VAL A 292 8.58 5.85 4.14
CA VAL A 292 9.05 6.97 4.98
C VAL A 292 10.16 6.50 5.92
N ARG A 293 9.97 5.36 6.59
CA ARG A 293 10.99 4.77 7.47
C ARG A 293 12.25 4.37 6.72
N GLU A 294 12.13 3.80 5.52
CA GLU A 294 13.27 3.44 4.67
C GLU A 294 14.11 4.68 4.35
N THR A 295 13.47 5.76 3.90
CA THR A 295 14.14 7.04 3.60
C THR A 295 14.72 7.68 4.86
N LEU A 296 14.00 7.65 5.99
CA LEU A 296 14.50 8.16 7.27
C LEU A 296 15.76 7.41 7.74
N LYS A 297 15.79 6.07 7.62
CA LYS A 297 16.98 5.27 7.92
C LYS A 297 18.18 5.67 7.05
N ARG A 298 17.96 5.99 5.76
CA ARG A 298 19.02 6.51 4.88
C ARG A 298 19.55 7.86 5.35
N VAL A 299 18.66 8.78 5.74
CA VAL A 299 19.05 10.08 6.32
C VAL A 299 19.88 9.88 7.58
N GLN A 300 19.41 9.04 8.53
CA GLN A 300 20.12 8.74 9.77
C GLN A 300 21.48 8.07 9.52
N SER A 301 21.58 7.15 8.55
CA SER A 301 22.85 6.52 8.17
C SER A 301 23.86 7.55 7.65
N ARG A 302 23.42 8.49 6.81
CA ARG A 302 24.26 9.59 6.33
C ARG A 302 24.66 10.56 7.45
N ALA A 303 23.77 10.84 8.40
CA ALA A 303 24.08 11.64 9.57
C ALA A 303 25.18 11.01 10.44
N ARG A 304 25.08 9.70 10.72
CA ARG A 304 26.12 8.95 11.44
C ARG A 304 27.46 8.96 10.70
N HIS A 305 27.45 8.90 9.37
CA HIS A 305 28.68 9.00 8.58
C HIS A 305 29.34 10.39 8.70
N VAL A 306 28.56 11.47 8.65
CA VAL A 306 29.08 12.84 8.87
C VAL A 306 29.66 12.99 10.27
N GLU A 307 29.00 12.43 11.29
CA GLU A 307 29.49 12.45 12.67
C GLU A 307 30.78 11.63 12.84
N SER A 308 30.88 10.46 12.19
CA SER A 308 32.11 9.65 12.18
C SER A 308 33.29 10.38 11.56
N LEU A 309 33.10 11.07 10.42
CA LEU A 309 34.15 11.90 9.82
C LEU A 309 34.61 13.02 10.76
N ARG A 310 33.67 13.65 11.47
CA ARG A 310 33.97 14.69 12.47
C ARG A 310 34.80 14.15 13.63
N HIS A 311 34.43 12.98 14.16
CA HIS A 311 35.18 12.33 15.22
C HIS A 311 36.60 11.99 14.76
N HIS A 312 36.76 11.42 13.56
CA HIS A 312 38.09 11.10 13.01
C HIS A 312 38.96 12.36 12.85
N ALA A 313 38.40 13.45 12.33
CA ALA A 313 39.11 14.74 12.26
C ALA A 313 39.55 15.24 13.65
N THR A 314 38.69 15.10 14.67
CA THR A 314 39.02 15.49 16.06
C THR A 314 40.14 14.62 16.65
N GLU A 315 40.15 13.32 16.34
CA GLU A 315 41.22 12.41 16.76
C GLU A 315 42.56 12.78 16.10
N VAL A 316 42.55 13.09 14.79
CA VAL A 316 43.75 13.53 14.05
C VAL A 316 44.29 14.84 14.62
N VAL A 317 43.43 15.81 14.97
CA VAL A 317 43.84 17.04 15.68
C VAL A 317 44.57 16.69 16.98
N GLY A 318 43.99 15.82 17.83
CA GLY A 318 44.63 15.41 19.08
C GLY A 318 45.92 14.60 18.89
N GLN A 319 46.07 13.86 17.77
CA GLN A 319 47.33 13.22 17.41
C GLN A 319 48.39 14.24 16.99
N LYS A 320 48.00 15.25 16.21
CA LYS A 320 48.86 16.35 15.78
C LYS A 320 49.39 17.12 16.99
N ASP A 321 48.52 17.53 17.90
CA ASP A 321 48.89 18.31 19.09
C ASP A 321 49.91 17.55 19.95
N ARG A 322 49.66 16.24 20.19
CA ARG A 322 50.62 15.37 20.89
C ARG A 322 51.94 15.18 20.16
N ALA A 323 51.93 15.18 18.82
CA ALA A 323 53.16 15.08 18.03
C ALA A 323 53.98 16.37 18.12
N VAL A 324 53.33 17.54 18.15
CA VAL A 324 53.97 18.85 18.34
C VAL A 324 54.57 18.96 19.75
N GLU A 325 53.81 18.61 20.80
CA GLU A 325 54.26 18.67 22.19
C GLU A 325 55.49 17.81 22.49
N LYS A 326 55.61 16.65 21.83
CA LYS A 326 56.73 15.71 22.03
C LYS A 326 57.97 16.04 21.19
N GLY A 327 58.01 17.20 20.52
CA GLY A 327 59.09 17.56 19.59
C GLY A 327 59.16 16.61 18.38
N GLY A 328 58.00 16.11 17.93
CA GLY A 328 57.90 15.14 16.85
C GLY A 328 58.51 15.66 15.54
N GLN A 329 58.99 14.72 14.71
CA GLN A 329 59.57 15.01 13.41
C GLN A 329 58.61 15.86 12.56
N ALA A 330 59.11 16.97 12.00
CA ALA A 330 58.33 17.91 11.18
C ALA A 330 57.55 17.21 10.05
N GLU A 331 58.13 16.14 9.48
CA GLU A 331 57.49 15.31 8.45
C GLU A 331 56.20 14.62 8.95
N ARG A 332 56.16 14.16 10.21
CA ARG A 332 54.98 13.51 10.80
C ARG A 332 53.86 14.51 11.05
N VAL A 333 54.20 15.70 11.51
CA VAL A 333 53.24 16.79 11.71
C VAL A 333 52.64 17.20 10.36
N ALA A 334 53.48 17.41 9.34
CA ALA A 334 53.03 17.75 7.99
C ALA A 334 52.10 16.68 7.38
N LYS A 335 52.38 15.39 7.62
CA LYS A 335 51.49 14.28 7.19
C LYS A 335 50.10 14.35 7.85
N LEU A 336 50.05 14.57 9.16
CA LEU A 336 48.79 14.70 9.90
C LEU A 336 48.02 15.97 9.51
N GLU A 337 48.71 17.06 9.20
CA GLU A 337 48.10 18.29 8.68
C GLU A 337 47.45 18.06 7.32
N ASN A 338 48.13 17.39 6.39
CA ASN A 338 47.55 17.04 5.09
C ASN A 338 46.33 16.12 5.25
N GLU A 339 46.41 15.10 6.11
CA GLU A 339 45.27 14.22 6.40
C GLU A 339 44.09 15.00 6.98
N LEU A 340 44.35 15.93 7.91
CA LEU A 340 43.30 16.76 8.51
C LEU A 340 42.60 17.64 7.47
N VAL A 341 43.35 18.27 6.56
CA VAL A 341 42.77 19.08 5.47
C VAL A 341 41.85 18.22 4.60
N GLU A 342 42.30 17.03 4.17
CA GLU A 342 41.46 16.13 3.38
C GLU A 342 40.18 15.70 4.13
N LEU A 343 40.29 15.41 5.43
CA LEU A 343 39.16 15.01 6.25
C LEU A 343 38.16 16.14 6.48
N GLU A 344 38.63 17.36 6.70
CA GLU A 344 37.79 18.55 6.87
C GLU A 344 37.05 18.87 5.57
N GLU A 345 37.71 18.74 4.41
CA GLU A 345 37.06 18.89 3.10
C GLU A 345 35.98 17.82 2.89
N ARG A 346 36.29 16.54 3.14
CA ARG A 346 35.33 15.43 3.04
C ARG A 346 34.16 15.60 3.99
N TRP A 347 34.42 15.97 5.25
CA TRP A 347 33.40 16.25 6.25
C TRP A 347 32.51 17.43 5.82
N GLY A 348 33.11 18.52 5.35
CA GLY A 348 32.39 19.70 4.86
C GLY A 348 31.51 19.40 3.65
N ALA A 349 31.97 18.57 2.72
CA ALA A 349 31.18 18.09 1.59
C ALA A 349 30.02 17.19 2.06
N ALA A 350 30.30 16.21 2.92
CA ALA A 350 29.29 15.28 3.44
C ALA A 350 28.21 16.00 4.27
N LYS A 351 28.60 16.97 5.10
CA LYS A 351 27.70 17.80 5.90
C LYS A 351 26.77 18.66 5.03
N ARG A 352 27.30 19.28 3.97
CA ARG A 352 26.47 20.04 3.00
C ARG A 352 25.49 19.14 2.27
N ALA A 353 25.95 17.97 1.82
CA ALA A 353 25.09 16.98 1.16
C ALA A 353 23.97 16.47 2.09
N LEU A 354 24.29 16.20 3.36
CA LEU A 354 23.30 15.83 4.38
C LEU A 354 22.25 16.93 4.57
N GLY A 355 22.67 18.19 4.77
CA GLY A 355 21.73 19.30 4.97
C GLY A 355 20.78 19.48 3.76
N ALA A 356 21.29 19.36 2.53
CA ALA A 356 20.46 19.36 1.34
C ALA A 356 19.47 18.18 1.31
N GLY A 357 19.94 16.98 1.67
CA GLY A 357 19.11 15.77 1.76
C GLY A 357 18.03 15.85 2.84
N GLU A 358 18.35 16.39 4.01
CA GLU A 358 17.39 16.62 5.10
C GLU A 358 16.32 17.62 4.68
N SER A 359 16.69 18.70 3.98
CA SER A 359 15.72 19.65 3.44
C SER A 359 14.76 18.97 2.46
N ILE A 360 15.28 18.13 1.55
CA ILE A 360 14.45 17.36 0.62
C ILE A 360 13.50 16.47 1.42
N PHE A 361 14.01 15.67 2.36
CA PHE A 361 13.18 14.75 3.12
C PHE A 361 12.10 15.45 3.96
N LYS A 362 12.37 16.65 4.47
CA LYS A 362 11.34 17.47 5.16
C LYS A 362 10.21 17.89 4.22
N ASP A 363 10.52 18.32 2.99
CA ASP A 363 9.50 18.63 1.99
C ASP A 363 8.68 17.38 1.63
N GLU A 364 9.34 16.23 1.54
CA GLU A 364 8.71 14.94 1.31
C GLU A 364 7.77 14.55 2.45
N LEU A 365 8.17 14.75 3.72
CA LEU A 365 7.33 14.53 4.90
C LEU A 365 6.10 15.45 4.92
N ARG A 366 6.25 16.73 4.54
CA ARG A 366 5.12 17.66 4.43
C ARG A 366 4.14 17.21 3.37
N ARG A 367 4.63 16.78 2.19
CA ARG A 367 3.79 16.25 1.13
C ARG A 367 3.08 14.98 1.57
N PHE A 368 3.80 14.02 2.16
CA PHE A 368 3.22 12.80 2.73
C PHE A 368 2.12 13.13 3.74
N HIS A 369 2.36 14.09 4.64
CA HIS A 369 1.35 14.52 5.61
C HIS A 369 0.08 15.01 4.94
N GLN A 370 0.20 15.94 3.98
CA GLN A 370 -0.94 16.52 3.26
C GLN A 370 -1.72 15.47 2.47
N GLU A 371 -1.02 14.66 1.68
CA GLU A 371 -1.64 13.57 0.90
C GLU A 371 -2.37 12.58 1.80
N LYS A 372 -1.74 12.18 2.91
CA LYS A 372 -2.35 11.30 3.90
C LYS A 372 -3.63 11.89 4.48
N GLN A 373 -3.66 13.18 4.84
CA GLN A 373 -4.89 13.80 5.38
C GLN A 373 -6.03 13.76 4.35
N TYR A 374 -5.73 14.10 3.09
CA TYR A 374 -6.73 14.11 2.02
C TYR A 374 -7.27 12.70 1.75
N ASP A 375 -6.38 11.72 1.58
CA ASP A 375 -6.80 10.36 1.28
C ASP A 375 -7.50 9.70 2.47
N MET A 376 -7.07 9.95 3.72
CA MET A 376 -7.75 9.39 4.91
C MET A 376 -9.18 9.92 5.03
N LYS A 377 -9.41 11.21 4.73
CA LYS A 377 -10.76 11.77 4.62
C LYS A 377 -11.57 11.06 3.53
N ALA A 378 -10.96 10.81 2.36
CA ALA A 378 -11.62 10.10 1.27
C ALA A 378 -11.97 8.65 1.65
N ILE A 379 -11.08 7.93 2.35
CA ILE A 379 -11.33 6.57 2.86
C ILE A 379 -12.56 6.56 3.78
N LEU A 380 -12.64 7.49 4.74
CA LEU A 380 -13.77 7.58 5.68
C LEU A 380 -15.08 7.87 4.95
N LYS A 381 -15.04 8.79 3.98
CA LYS A 381 -16.20 9.13 3.16
C LYS A 381 -16.67 7.92 2.34
N ASN A 382 -15.76 7.29 1.59
CA ASN A 382 -16.06 6.12 0.76
C ASN A 382 -16.62 4.97 1.62
N PHE A 383 -16.05 4.73 2.80
CA PHE A 383 -16.57 3.70 3.71
C PHE A 383 -18.01 3.98 4.12
N ALA A 384 -18.34 5.20 4.55
CA ALA A 384 -19.69 5.58 4.94
C ALA A 384 -20.68 5.50 3.76
N GLU A 385 -20.29 5.98 2.58
CA GLU A 385 -21.12 5.94 1.37
C GLU A 385 -21.39 4.51 0.91
N LEU A 386 -20.41 3.61 1.00
CA LEU A 386 -20.60 2.19 0.73
C LEU A 386 -21.60 1.57 1.73
N GLN A 387 -21.43 1.80 3.04
CA GLN A 387 -22.40 1.28 4.02
C GLN A 387 -23.82 1.75 3.72
N LEU A 388 -24.01 3.05 3.49
CA LEU A 388 -25.32 3.62 3.16
C LEU A 388 -25.93 3.01 1.89
N LYS A 389 -25.15 3.00 0.80
CA LYS A 389 -25.60 2.49 -0.51
C LYS A 389 -26.07 1.04 -0.41
N TYR A 390 -25.26 0.18 0.19
CA TYR A 390 -25.56 -1.25 0.24
C TYR A 390 -26.64 -1.59 1.27
N SER A 391 -26.69 -0.89 2.40
CA SER A 391 -27.80 -1.04 3.35
C SER A 391 -29.14 -0.63 2.75
N ALA A 392 -29.19 0.43 1.95
CA ALA A 392 -30.40 0.84 1.24
C ALA A 392 -30.86 -0.23 0.23
N ARG A 393 -29.94 -0.78 -0.58
CA ARG A 393 -30.24 -1.87 -1.52
C ARG A 393 -30.77 -3.12 -0.79
N MET A 394 -30.14 -3.52 0.31
CA MET A 394 -30.60 -4.67 1.10
C MET A 394 -32.02 -4.44 1.65
N LYS A 395 -32.29 -3.22 2.14
CA LYS A 395 -33.62 -2.84 2.63
C LYS A 395 -34.66 -2.97 1.53
N GLU A 396 -34.40 -2.40 0.35
CA GLU A 396 -35.29 -2.46 -0.81
C GLU A 396 -35.62 -3.91 -1.21
N THR A 397 -34.61 -4.79 -1.25
CA THR A 397 -34.81 -6.22 -1.53
C THR A 397 -35.70 -6.90 -0.48
N TRP A 398 -35.57 -6.57 0.80
CA TRP A 398 -36.47 -7.13 1.81
C TRP A 398 -37.88 -6.55 1.74
N GLU A 399 -38.01 -5.26 1.44
CA GLU A 399 -39.31 -4.61 1.26
C GLU A 399 -40.08 -5.15 0.05
N SER A 400 -39.38 -5.53 -1.04
CA SER A 400 -40.02 -6.12 -2.22
C SER A 400 -40.54 -7.55 -2.00
N LEU A 401 -39.97 -8.30 -1.06
CA LEU A 401 -40.45 -9.63 -0.70
C LEU A 401 -41.76 -9.59 0.10
N ARG A 402 -41.95 -8.54 0.91
CA ARG A 402 -43.03 -8.44 1.90
C ARG A 402 -44.44 -8.64 1.30
N PRO A 403 -44.85 -8.00 0.18
CA PRO A 403 -46.18 -8.21 -0.39
C PRO A 403 -46.46 -9.66 -0.79
N THR A 404 -45.44 -10.38 -1.30
CA THR A 404 -45.57 -11.80 -1.69
C THR A 404 -45.82 -12.70 -0.48
N VAL A 405 -45.19 -12.39 0.66
CA VAL A 405 -45.40 -13.10 1.91
C VAL A 405 -46.77 -12.75 2.51
N ASP A 406 -47.16 -11.47 2.49
CA ASP A 406 -48.45 -11.01 3.01
C ASP A 406 -49.65 -11.58 2.21
N ALA A 407 -49.43 -12.01 0.96
CA ALA A 407 -50.42 -12.69 0.13
C ALA A 407 -50.70 -14.15 0.56
N VAL A 408 -49.86 -14.74 1.43
CA VAL A 408 -50.09 -16.07 1.99
C VAL A 408 -51.18 -15.99 3.04
N GLN A 409 -52.40 -16.29 2.64
CA GLN A 409 -53.56 -16.39 3.53
C GLN A 409 -53.96 -17.86 3.67
N PHE A 410 -54.20 -18.30 4.89
CA PHE A 410 -54.80 -19.60 5.17
C PHE A 410 -56.27 -19.36 5.51
N GLU A 411 -57.19 -19.99 4.77
CA GLU A 411 -58.58 -20.02 5.20
C GLU A 411 -58.63 -20.72 6.56
N ALA A 412 -59.12 -20.03 7.58
CA ALA A 412 -59.39 -20.64 8.87
C ALA A 412 -60.61 -21.54 8.69
N ASP A 413 -60.39 -22.79 8.28
CA ASP A 413 -61.43 -23.80 8.33
C ASP A 413 -61.94 -23.87 9.77
N GLY A 414 -63.25 -23.67 9.90
CA GLY A 414 -63.91 -23.43 11.18
C GLY A 414 -63.56 -24.49 12.22
N GLY A 415 -63.06 -24.03 13.37
CA GLY A 415 -63.09 -24.80 14.60
C GLY A 415 -61.83 -25.60 14.95
N SER A 416 -60.66 -24.95 15.02
CA SER A 416 -59.57 -25.39 15.89
C SER A 416 -58.54 -24.27 16.05
N GLN A 417 -58.74 -23.40 17.05
CA GLN A 417 -57.61 -22.64 17.60
C GLN A 417 -56.73 -23.63 18.35
N GLY A 418 -55.68 -24.13 17.71
CA GLY A 418 -54.75 -25.07 18.33
C GLY A 418 -53.38 -25.04 17.67
N ASN A 419 -52.50 -24.19 18.22
CA ASN A 419 -51.04 -24.23 18.07
C ASN A 419 -50.46 -24.08 16.66
N ALA A 420 -50.65 -22.91 16.05
CA ALA A 420 -49.57 -22.35 15.24
C ALA A 420 -48.48 -21.90 16.22
N LEU A 421 -47.35 -22.63 16.26
CA LEU A 421 -46.20 -22.34 17.11
C LEU A 421 -45.79 -20.86 16.95
N ARG A 422 -46.12 -20.06 17.97
CA ARG A 422 -45.53 -18.75 18.23
C ARG A 422 -44.46 -18.90 19.29
#